data_AF-A0A5C4N4N2-F1
#
_entry.id   AF-A0A5C4N4N2-F1
#
_cell.length_a   1.000
_cell.length_b   1.000
_cell.length_c   1.000
_cell.angle_alpha   90.00
_cell.angle_beta   90.00
_cell.angle_gamma   90.00
#
_symmetry.space_group_name_H-M   'P 1'
#
loop_
_entity.id
_entity.type
_entity.pdbx_description
1 polymer ?
#
loop_
_entity_poly.entity_id
_entity_poly.type
_entity_poly.pdbx_seq_one_letter_code
_entity_poly.pdbx_strand_id
1 'polypeptide(L)'
;MDATIWLWLGFAAFIGVLLAFDLGAFTKKAHAISGREALIRVGIYFIIAMIFCAGVLYYQGSEPALQFLSAYLIEYSLSIDNIFVIVLIFTHFAVPPQY
;
A
#
# COMPACT_ATOMS: atom_id res chain seq x y z
N MET A 1 -7.87 31.75 16.95
CA MET A 1 -6.75 31.05 16.27
C MET A 1 -6.62 29.60 16.78
N ASP A 2 -7.71 29.07 17.35
CA ASP A 2 -7.66 27.87 18.19
C ASP A 2 -8.12 26.62 17.43
N ALA A 3 -9.10 26.74 16.54
CA ALA A 3 -9.58 25.62 15.72
C ALA A 3 -8.48 25.01 14.82
N THR A 4 -7.55 25.84 14.35
CA THR A 4 -6.42 25.39 13.53
C THR A 4 -5.44 24.53 14.33
N ILE A 5 -5.15 24.88 15.59
CA ILE A 5 -4.22 24.10 16.43
C ILE A 5 -4.80 22.71 16.76
N TRP A 6 -6.12 22.64 17.02
CA TRP A 6 -6.81 21.38 17.31
C TRP A 6 -6.88 20.47 16.08
N LEU A 7 -7.08 21.04 14.88
CA LEU A 7 -7.01 20.28 13.62
C LEU A 7 -5.59 19.74 13.38
N TRP A 8 -4.54 20.54 13.63
CA TRP A 8 -3.15 20.08 13.51
C TRP A 8 -2.80 18.99 14.52
N LEU A 9 -3.25 19.12 15.77
CA LEU A 9 -3.08 18.09 16.81
C LEU A 9 -3.82 16.80 16.45
N GLY A 10 -5.07 16.91 15.97
CA GLY A 10 -5.84 15.76 15.49
C GLY A 10 -5.20 15.07 14.29
N PHE A 11 -4.67 15.84 13.34
CA PHE A 11 -3.94 15.33 12.19
C PHE A 11 -2.62 14.65 12.60
N ALA A 12 -1.83 15.27 13.48
CA ALA A 12 -0.60 14.67 14.00
C ALA A 12 -0.88 13.38 14.78
N ALA A 13 -1.96 13.34 15.58
CA ALA A 13 -2.39 12.13 16.26
C ALA A 13 -2.81 11.03 15.27
N PHE A 14 -3.55 11.39 14.21
CA PHE A 14 -3.95 10.46 13.14
C PHE A 14 -2.74 9.88 12.40
N ILE A 15 -1.78 10.72 12.00
CA ILE A 15 -0.51 10.27 11.39
C ILE A 15 0.27 9.38 12.36
N GLY A 16 0.33 9.73 13.64
CA GLY A 16 0.98 8.91 14.67
C GLY A 16 0.36 7.52 14.81
N VAL A 17 -0.98 7.41 14.73
CA VAL A 17 -1.70 6.13 14.74
C VAL A 17 -1.40 5.31 13.49
N LEU A 18 -1.40 5.94 12.30
CA LEU A 18 -1.04 5.27 11.04
C LEU A 18 0.38 4.73 11.10
N LEU A 19 1.34 5.54 11.57
CA LEU A 19 2.73 5.10 11.76
C LEU A 19 2.84 3.95 12.76
N ALA A 20 2.10 3.98 13.87
CA ALA A 20 2.10 2.89 14.84
C ALA A 20 1.54 1.58 14.25
N PHE A 21 0.59 1.69 13.34
CA PHE A 21 0.03 0.54 12.61
C PHE A 21 1.04 -0.01 11.59
N ASP A 22 1.68 0.87 10.82
CA ASP A 22 2.70 0.50 9.82
C ASP A 22 3.97 -0.09 10.45
N LEU A 23 4.38 0.41 11.64
CA LEU A 23 5.54 -0.11 12.37
C LEU A 23 5.33 -1.52 12.95
N GLY A 24 4.15 -2.13 12.76
CA GLY A 24 3.97 -3.56 13.01
C GLY A 24 3.54 -3.90 14.44
N ALA A 25 2.64 -3.10 15.04
CA ALA A 25 2.01 -3.41 16.32
C ALA A 25 1.32 -4.80 16.39
N PHE A 26 1.14 -5.49 15.25
CA PHE A 26 0.45 -6.78 15.17
C PHE A 26 1.18 -7.91 14.42
N THR A 27 2.47 -7.81 14.07
CA THR A 27 3.15 -8.91 13.37
C THR A 27 3.76 -9.90 14.35
N LYS A 28 2.94 -10.82 14.88
CA LYS A 28 3.38 -11.84 15.86
C LYS A 28 4.09 -13.06 15.27
N LYS A 29 4.06 -13.28 13.95
CA LYS A 29 4.84 -14.32 13.24
C LYS A 29 5.15 -13.89 11.82
N ALA A 30 6.37 -13.41 11.61
CA ALA A 30 6.92 -13.27 10.27
C ALA A 30 7.21 -14.68 9.75
N HIS A 31 6.64 -15.03 8.60
CA HIS A 31 7.14 -16.14 7.80
C HIS A 31 7.79 -15.47 6.60
N ALA A 32 9.05 -15.78 6.30
CA ALA A 32 9.73 -15.22 5.15
C ALA A 32 9.02 -15.63 3.85
N ILE A 33 8.18 -14.73 3.31
CA ILE A 33 7.58 -14.92 1.99
C ILE A 33 8.71 -14.84 0.97
N SER A 34 8.90 -15.91 0.20
CA SER A 34 9.91 -15.91 -0.86
C SER A 34 9.55 -14.87 -1.93
N GLY A 35 10.55 -14.23 -2.56
CA GLY A 35 10.30 -13.22 -3.59
C GLY A 35 9.42 -13.73 -4.74
N ARG A 36 9.50 -15.03 -5.05
CA ARG A 36 8.64 -15.69 -6.04
C ARG A 36 7.18 -15.75 -5.58
N GLU A 37 6.95 -16.07 -4.31
CA GLU A 37 5.61 -16.12 -3.74
C GLU A 37 4.99 -14.73 -3.63
N ALA A 38 5.78 -13.71 -3.27
CA ALA A 38 5.36 -12.33 -3.26
C ALA A 38 4.94 -11.84 -4.66
N LEU A 39 5.75 -12.11 -5.69
CA LEU A 39 5.41 -11.79 -7.09
C LEU A 39 4.12 -12.46 -7.56
N ILE A 40 3.93 -13.74 -7.21
CA ILE A 40 2.70 -14.47 -7.56
C ILE A 40 1.48 -13.82 -6.89
N ARG A 41 1.58 -13.51 -5.59
CA ARG A 41 0.49 -12.86 -4.85
C ARG A 41 0.13 -11.51 -5.45
N VAL A 42 1.12 -10.65 -5.75
CA VAL A 42 0.91 -9.35 -6.41
C VAL A 42 0.27 -9.54 -7.79
N GLY A 43 0.78 -10.49 -8.59
CA GLY A 43 0.24 -10.79 -9.91
C GLY A 43 -1.22 -11.24 -9.88
N ILE A 44 -1.61 -12.08 -8.91
CA ILE A 44 -3.01 -12.53 -8.74
C ILE A 44 -3.92 -11.34 -8.47
N TYR A 45 -3.58 -10.46 -7.51
CA TYR A 45 -4.39 -9.29 -7.20
C TYR A 45 -4.47 -8.31 -8.37
N PHE A 46 -3.36 -8.11 -9.08
CA PHE A 46 -3.34 -7.29 -10.29
C PHE A 46 -4.29 -7.84 -11.36
N ILE A 47 -4.26 -9.15 -11.61
CA ILE A 47 -5.18 -9.79 -12.59
C ILE A 47 -6.63 -9.59 -12.18
N ILE A 48 -6.97 -9.78 -10.90
CA ILE A 48 -8.34 -9.56 -10.40
C ILE A 48 -8.78 -8.11 -10.61
N ALA A 49 -7.91 -7.14 -10.32
CA ALA A 49 -8.20 -5.72 -10.54
C ALA A 49 -8.40 -5.42 -12.04
N MET A 50 -7.59 -6.00 -12.92
CA MET A 50 -7.74 -5.83 -14.37
C MET A 50 -9.03 -6.47 -14.92
N ILE A 51 -9.42 -7.64 -14.42
CA ILE A 51 -10.70 -8.28 -14.76
C ILE A 51 -11.87 -7.39 -14.34
N PHE A 52 -11.80 -6.82 -13.12
CA PHE A 52 -12.81 -5.88 -12.66
C PHE A 52 -12.87 -4.62 -13.53
N CYS A 53 -11.73 -4.03 -13.87
CA CYS A 53 -11.64 -2.90 -14.78
C CYS A 53 -12.27 -3.20 -16.16
N ALA A 54 -12.02 -4.39 -16.71
CA ALA A 54 -12.64 -4.83 -17.96
C ALA A 54 -14.17 -5.01 -17.81
N GLY A 55 -14.63 -5.49 -16.65
CA GLY A 55 -16.06 -5.53 -16.32
C GLY A 55 -16.67 -4.13 -16.27
N VAL A 56 -16.03 -3.17 -15.61
CA VAL A 56 -16.48 -1.77 -15.57
C VAL A 56 -16.55 -1.18 -16.98
N LEU A 57 -15.54 -1.44 -17.81
CA LEU A 57 -15.52 -1.01 -19.21
C LEU A 57 -16.73 -1.54 -19.99
N TYR A 58 -17.09 -2.81 -19.78
CA TYR A 58 -18.21 -3.45 -20.45
C TYR A 58 -19.58 -2.93 -19.98
N TYR A 59 -19.79 -2.74 -18.68
CA TYR A 59 -21.11 -2.37 -18.12
C TYR A 59 -21.34 -0.86 -17.99
N GLN A 60 -20.30 -0.08 -17.72
CA GLN A 60 -20.40 1.36 -17.39
C GLN A 60 -19.64 2.26 -18.39
N GLY A 61 -18.94 1.67 -19.36
CA GLY A 61 -18.23 2.39 -20.41
C GLY A 61 -16.82 2.85 -20.01
N SER A 62 -16.20 3.63 -20.90
CA SER A 62 -14.77 3.94 -20.83
C SER A 62 -14.38 4.89 -19.70
N GLU A 63 -15.23 5.85 -19.37
CA GLU A 63 -14.88 6.90 -18.40
C GLU A 63 -14.80 6.37 -16.96
N PRO A 64 -15.77 5.59 -16.45
CA PRO A 64 -15.65 4.94 -15.14
C PRO A 64 -14.50 3.92 -15.08
N ALA A 65 -14.24 3.22 -16.19
CA ALA A 65 -13.14 2.26 -16.27
C ALA A 65 -11.77 2.95 -16.17
N LEU A 66 -11.61 4.10 -16.84
CA LEU A 66 -10.40 4.91 -16.74
C LEU A 66 -10.23 5.48 -15.32
N GLN A 67 -11.29 5.98 -14.69
CA GLN A 67 -11.23 6.45 -13.31
C GLN A 67 -10.80 5.33 -12.34
N PHE A 68 -11.36 4.13 -12.49
CA PHE A 68 -10.95 2.97 -11.70
C PHE A 68 -9.47 2.63 -11.92
N LEU A 69 -9.03 2.53 -13.17
CA LEU A 69 -7.64 2.20 -13.48
C LEU A 69 -6.67 3.26 -12.97
N SER A 70 -7.00 4.54 -13.15
CA SER A 70 -6.19 5.65 -12.65
C SER A 70 -6.09 5.64 -11.13
N ALA A 71 -7.21 5.46 -10.42
CA ALA A 71 -7.21 5.35 -8.96
C ALA A 71 -6.37 4.15 -8.50
N TYR A 72 -6.57 2.98 -9.10
CA TYR A 72 -5.80 1.77 -8.81
C TYR A 72 -4.29 1.99 -8.99
N LEU A 73 -3.87 2.60 -10.10
CA LEU A 73 -2.46 2.88 -10.36
C LEU A 73 -1.85 3.90 -9.39
N ILE A 74 -2.61 4.91 -8.99
CA ILE A 74 -2.17 5.91 -8.00
C ILE A 74 -1.95 5.24 -6.64
N GLU A 75 -2.92 4.45 -6.17
CA GLU A 75 -2.79 3.72 -4.90
C GLU A 75 -1.65 2.71 -4.92
N TYR A 76 -1.50 1.99 -6.04
CA TYR A 76 -0.43 1.03 -6.24
C TYR A 76 0.95 1.71 -6.26
N SER A 77 1.09 2.86 -6.92
CA SER A 77 2.32 3.64 -6.95
C SER A 77 2.73 4.14 -5.57
N LEU A 78 1.78 4.62 -4.77
CA LEU A 78 2.02 5.08 -3.39
C LEU A 78 2.50 3.94 -2.49
N SER A 79 1.94 2.74 -2.69
CA SER A 79 2.36 1.53 -1.97
C SER A 79 3.78 1.07 -2.35
N ILE A 80 4.17 1.18 -3.63
CA ILE A 80 5.52 0.82 -4.11
C ILE A 80 6.58 1.77 -3.53
N ASP A 81 6.30 3.07 -3.49
CA ASP A 81 7.23 4.08 -2.96
C ASP A 81 7.62 3.76 -1.50
N ASN A 82 6.62 3.44 -0.67
CA ASN A 82 6.82 3.06 0.73
C ASN A 82 7.66 1.77 0.87
N ILE A 83 7.36 0.72 0.08
CA ILE A 83 8.13 -0.54 0.12
C ILE A 83 9.59 -0.31 -0.32
N PHE A 84 9.82 0.53 -1.34
CA PHE A 84 11.16 0.82 -1.83
C PHE A 84 12.03 1.46 -0.74
N VAL A 85 11.50 2.47 -0.03
CA VAL A 85 12.20 3.11 1.09
C VAL A 85 12.51 2.11 2.21
N ILE A 86 11.56 1.25 2.57
CA ILE A 86 11.76 0.24 3.61
C ILE A 86 12.88 -0.74 3.22
N VAL A 87 12.88 -1.24 1.98
CA VAL A 87 13.92 -2.16 1.48
C VAL A 87 15.28 -1.47 1.44
N LEU A 88 15.37 -0.21 1.02
CA LEU A 88 16.61 0.56 1.02
C LEU A 88 17.18 0.69 2.45
N ILE A 89 16.33 0.99 3.43
CA ILE A 89 16.75 1.12 4.84
C ILE A 89 17.27 -0.22 5.36
N PHE A 90 16.51 -1.31 5.19
CA PHE A 90 16.94 -2.62 5.68
C PHE A 90 18.20 -3.16 4.99
N THR A 91 18.36 -2.90 3.70
CA THR A 91 19.58 -3.28 2.97
C THR A 91 20.79 -2.44 3.41
N HIS A 92 20.61 -1.14 3.65
CA HIS A 92 21.68 -0.27 4.14
C HIS A 92 22.18 -0.67 5.52
N PHE A 93 21.27 -1.03 6.44
CA PHE A 93 21.61 -1.49 7.79
C PHE A 93 21.95 -2.98 7.88
N ALA A 94 21.98 -3.70 6.74
CA ALA A 94 22.25 -5.14 6.66
C ALA A 94 21.44 -5.97 7.67
N VAL A 95 20.17 -5.60 7.87
CA VAL A 95 19.29 -6.29 8.82
C VAL A 95 19.12 -7.74 8.36
N PRO A 96 19.53 -8.74 9.16
CA PRO A 96 19.46 -10.13 8.74
C PRO A 96 18.00 -10.52 8.52
N PRO A 97 17.66 -11.20 7.41
CA PRO A 97 16.32 -11.68 7.17
C PRO A 97 15.96 -12.68 8.28
N GLN A 98 15.00 -12.32 9.13
CA GLN A 98 14.49 -13.23 10.14
C GLN A 98 13.53 -14.22 9.45
N TYR A 99 13.82 -15.50 9.66
CA TYR A 99 13.14 -16.70 9.14
C TYR A 99 11.60 -16.64 9.17
#